data_AF-A0AAX0RWC6-F1
#
_entry.id   AF-A0AAX0RWC6-F1
#
_cell.length_a   1.000
_cell.length_b   1.000
_cell.length_c   1.000
_cell.angle_alpha   90.00
_cell.angle_beta   90.00
_cell.angle_gamma   90.00
#
_symmetry.space_group_name_H-M   'P 1'
#
loop_
_entity.id
_entity.type
_entity.pdbx_description
1 polymer ?
#
loop_
_entity_poly.entity_id
_entity_poly.type
_entity_poly.pdbx_seq_one_letter_code
_entity_poly.pdbx_strand_id
1 'polypeptide(L)'
;MKNVKTKLTQHEAVVSIGDKKTVINIEKFQIPPDHLFNDVAFGSIVKFDVVDNHLVASVGGQITPAMFIGTIEISYEFKDKMYQAKKIEFKSE
;
A
#
# COMPACT_ATOMS: atom_id res chain seq x y z
N MET A 1 -1.28 -8.76 -4.85
CA MET A 1 -2.19 -7.88 -5.63
C MET A 1 -1.66 -7.76 -7.05
N LYS A 2 -2.41 -8.16 -8.10
CA LYS A 2 -1.87 -8.24 -9.48
C LYS A 2 -1.47 -6.89 -10.09
N ASN A 3 -2.11 -5.80 -9.64
CA ASN A 3 -1.93 -4.45 -10.20
C ASN A 3 -0.95 -3.58 -9.41
N VAL A 4 -0.27 -4.14 -8.41
CA VAL A 4 0.69 -3.43 -7.55
C VAL A 4 2.06 -4.03 -7.79
N LYS A 5 3.02 -3.17 -8.17
CA LYS A 5 4.43 -3.54 -8.31
C LYS A 5 5.25 -2.75 -7.31
N THR A 6 6.21 -3.41 -6.69
CA THR A 6 7.02 -2.84 -5.62
C THR A 6 8.50 -3.03 -5.86
N LYS A 7 9.28 -2.16 -5.24
CA LYS A 7 10.71 -2.33 -5.09
C LYS A 7 11.12 -1.68 -3.77
N LEU A 8 11.97 -2.35 -3.01
CA LEU A 8 12.56 -1.83 -1.79
C LEU A 8 14.08 -1.84 -1.90
N THR A 9 14.71 -0.77 -1.45
CA THR A 9 16.16 -0.63 -1.31
C THR A 9 16.45 -0.06 0.06
N GLN A 10 17.73 0.14 0.41
CA GLN A 10 18.10 0.80 1.67
C GLN A 10 17.69 2.29 1.72
N HIS A 11 17.53 2.96 0.57
CA HIS A 11 17.28 4.40 0.52
C HIS A 11 15.83 4.74 0.16
N GLU A 12 15.20 3.93 -0.70
CA GLU A 12 13.87 4.20 -1.21
C GLU A 12 12.97 2.95 -1.25
N ALA A 13 11.68 3.21 -1.06
CA ALA A 13 10.60 2.31 -1.40
C ALA A 13 9.83 2.86 -2.60
N VAL A 14 9.54 2.00 -3.56
CA VAL A 14 8.78 2.32 -4.77
C VAL A 14 7.52 1.48 -4.79
N VAL A 15 6.37 2.14 -4.91
CA VAL A 15 5.07 1.48 -5.10
C VAL A 15 4.46 2.00 -6.40
N SER A 16 4.14 1.09 -7.32
CA SER A 16 3.52 1.42 -8.61
C SER A 16 2.16 0.75 -8.73
N ILE A 17 1.13 1.52 -9.05
CA ILE A 17 -0.26 1.07 -9.25
C ILE A 17 -0.76 1.64 -10.57
N GLY A 18 -0.99 0.76 -11.56
CA GLY A 18 -1.20 1.20 -12.94
C GLY A 18 -0.01 2.04 -13.42
N ASP A 19 -0.28 3.22 -13.96
CA ASP A 19 0.75 4.16 -14.43
C ASP A 19 1.27 5.10 -13.33
N LYS A 20 0.68 5.06 -12.13
CA LYS A 20 1.09 5.92 -11.01
C LYS A 20 2.23 5.26 -10.24
N LYS A 21 3.37 5.97 -10.16
CA LYS A 21 4.54 5.60 -9.35
C LYS A 21 4.67 6.54 -8.15
N THR A 22 4.74 5.98 -6.95
CA THR A 22 5.08 6.69 -5.71
C THR A 22 6.46 6.24 -5.25
N VAL A 23 7.33 7.21 -4.95
CA VAL A 23 8.69 6.97 -4.42
C VAL A 23 8.76 7.60 -3.05
N ILE A 24 9.20 6.82 -2.06
CA ILE A 24 9.26 7.22 -0.65
C ILE A 24 10.73 7.11 -0.22
N ASN A 25 11.30 8.21 0.27
CA ASN A 25 12.61 8.19 0.89
C ASN A 25 12.48 7.54 2.29
N ILE A 26 13.13 6.40 2.46
CA ILE A 26 13.16 5.63 3.71
C ILE A 26 14.49 5.75 4.46
N GLU A 27 15.49 6.41 3.88
CA GLU A 27 16.81 6.63 4.49
C GLU A 27 16.70 7.37 5.83
N LYS A 28 15.70 8.26 5.94
CA LYS A 28 15.37 8.99 7.17
C LYS A 28 15.07 8.07 8.37
N PHE A 29 14.73 6.80 8.13
CA PHE A 29 14.41 5.83 9.17
C PHE A 29 15.64 5.03 9.66
N GLN A 30 16.80 5.14 8.98
CA GLN A 30 18.06 4.52 9.37
C GLN A 30 17.96 3.02 9.71
N ILE A 31 17.17 2.28 8.91
CA ILE A 31 16.91 0.86 9.13
C ILE A 31 18.13 0.04 8.70
N PRO A 32 18.64 -0.88 9.53
CA PRO A 32 19.67 -1.83 9.13
C PRO A 32 19.22 -2.65 7.90
N PRO A 33 20.07 -2.83 6.87
CA PRO A 33 19.67 -3.52 5.64
C PRO A 33 19.13 -4.94 5.85
N ASP A 34 19.63 -5.65 6.86
CA ASP A 34 19.23 -7.00 7.26
C ASP A 34 17.89 -7.05 8.01
N HIS A 35 17.37 -5.90 8.46
CA HIS A 35 16.05 -5.76 9.06
C HIS A 35 14.97 -5.35 8.06
N LEU A 36 15.37 -4.93 6.85
CA LEU A 36 14.44 -4.63 5.77
C LEU A 36 13.86 -5.93 5.20
N PHE A 37 12.60 -5.87 4.79
CA PHE A 37 12.04 -6.89 3.93
C PHE A 37 12.70 -6.88 2.55
N ASN A 38 12.53 -7.97 1.80
CA ASN A 38 13.01 -8.06 0.41
C ASN A 38 12.27 -7.10 -0.54
N ASP A 39 11.03 -6.74 -0.19
CA ASP A 39 10.20 -5.80 -0.93
C ASP A 39 9.16 -5.17 0.01
N VAL A 40 8.42 -4.17 -0.47
CA VAL A 40 7.28 -3.60 0.29
C VAL A 40 6.19 -4.67 0.43
N ALA A 41 5.91 -5.04 1.67
CA ALA A 41 4.91 -6.06 2.01
C ALA A 41 3.55 -5.43 2.29
N PHE A 42 2.48 -6.17 2.02
CA PHE A 42 1.10 -5.76 2.27
C PHE A 42 0.28 -6.90 2.87
N GLY A 43 -0.78 -6.56 3.60
CA GLY A 43 -1.81 -7.51 4.03
C GLY A 43 -1.70 -8.00 5.47
N SER A 44 -0.72 -7.55 6.24
CA SER A 44 -0.64 -7.79 7.69
C SER A 44 -1.77 -7.10 8.45
N ILE A 45 -2.14 -5.89 8.02
CA ILE A 45 -3.26 -5.12 8.54
C ILE A 45 -4.12 -4.68 7.37
N VAL A 46 -5.40 -5.07 7.43
CA VAL A 46 -6.45 -4.63 6.51
C VAL A 46 -7.57 -4.04 7.35
N LYS A 47 -7.88 -2.76 7.12
CA LYS A 47 -9.02 -2.08 7.72
C LYS A 47 -10.10 -1.87 6.67
N PHE A 48 -11.35 -2.06 7.06
CA PHE A 48 -12.50 -1.77 6.23
C PHE A 48 -13.32 -0.66 6.88
N ASP A 49 -13.67 0.35 6.10
CA ASP A 49 -14.52 1.47 6.52
C ASP A 49 -15.57 1.74 5.43
N VAL A 50 -16.64 2.46 5.79
CA VAL A 50 -17.58 3.04 4.83
C VAL A 50 -17.38 4.54 4.82
N VAL A 51 -16.93 5.07 3.68
CA VAL A 51 -16.66 6.50 3.48
C VAL A 51 -17.48 6.97 2.29
N ASP A 52 -18.27 8.03 2.46
CA ASP A 52 -19.17 8.58 1.42
C ASP A 52 -20.01 7.50 0.71
N ASN A 53 -20.58 6.59 1.50
CA ASN A 53 -21.39 5.45 1.05
C ASN A 53 -20.65 4.44 0.12
N HIS A 54 -19.32 4.45 0.14
CA HIS A 54 -18.48 3.46 -0.53
C HIS A 54 -17.73 2.63 0.50
N LEU A 55 -17.66 1.32 0.27
CA LEU A 55 -16.75 0.45 1.03
C LEU A 55 -15.31 0.80 0.65
N VAL A 56 -14.47 1.05 1.65
CA VAL A 56 -13.04 1.33 1.46
C VAL A 56 -12.24 0.30 2.24
N ALA A 57 -11.31 -0.37 1.56
CA ALA A 57 -10.31 -1.22 2.20
C ALA A 57 -8.96 -0.50 2.22
N SER A 58 -8.37 -0.40 3.41
CA SER A 58 -7.08 0.21 3.68
C SER A 58 -6.08 -0.89 4.05
N VAL A 59 -5.08 -1.10 3.20
CA VAL A 59 -4.06 -2.14 3.35
C VAL A 59 -2.71 -1.48 3.63
N GLY A 60 -2.16 -1.69 4.82
CA GLY A 60 -0.88 -1.09 5.22
C GLY A 60 0.29 -1.64 4.41
N GLY A 61 1.16 -0.75 3.94
CA GLY A 61 2.41 -1.07 3.26
C GLY A 61 3.59 -1.02 4.23
N GLN A 62 4.27 -2.14 4.40
CA GLN A 62 5.35 -2.32 5.37
C GLN A 62 6.70 -2.57 4.71
N ILE A 63 7.75 -2.08 5.37
CA ILE A 63 9.15 -2.33 4.99
C ILE A 63 9.92 -3.10 6.08
N THR A 64 9.35 -3.21 7.27
CA THR A 64 9.77 -4.07 8.39
C THR A 64 8.50 -4.56 9.12
N PRO A 65 8.59 -5.51 10.07
CA PRO A 65 7.41 -5.97 10.82
C PRO A 65 6.65 -4.87 11.57
N ALA A 66 7.33 -3.78 11.96
CA ALA A 66 6.77 -2.72 12.80
C ALA A 66 6.64 -1.36 12.09
N MET A 67 7.18 -1.21 10.86
CA MET A 67 7.18 0.07 10.15
C MET A 67 6.32 0.05 8.91
N PHE A 68 5.38 1.00 8.85
CA PHE A 68 4.54 1.29 7.70
C PHE A 68 5.06 2.54 6.99
N ILE A 69 4.88 2.59 5.67
CA ILE A 69 5.31 3.71 4.81
C ILE A 69 4.14 4.33 4.04
N GLY A 70 2.93 3.91 4.37
CA GLY A 70 1.71 4.27 3.66
C GLY A 70 0.70 3.15 3.59
N THR A 71 -0.37 3.42 2.87
CA THR A 71 -1.55 2.55 2.76
C THR A 71 -2.02 2.48 1.32
N ILE A 72 -2.38 1.29 0.86
CA ILE A 72 -3.21 1.13 -0.34
C ILE A 72 -4.66 1.30 0.07
N GLU A 73 -5.32 2.31 -0.49
CA GLU A 73 -6.77 2.47 -0.39
C GLU A 73 -7.45 1.93 -1.64
N ILE A 74 -8.41 1.03 -1.42
CA ILE A 74 -9.25 0.47 -2.46
C ILE A 74 -10.69 0.90 -2.15
N SER A 75 -11.26 1.77 -2.98
CA SER A 75 -12.70 2.05 -2.92
C SER A 75 -13.45 1.08 -3.82
N TYR A 76 -14.58 0.62 -3.31
CA TYR A 76 -15.46 -0.31 -4.00
C TYR A 76 -16.81 0.34 -4.28
N GLU A 77 -17.38 0.03 -5.44
CA GLU A 77 -18.77 0.28 -5.74
C GLU A 77 -19.57 -1.03 -5.76
N PHE A 78 -20.81 -0.98 -5.30
CA PHE A 78 -21.71 -2.12 -5.40
C PHE A 78 -22.43 -2.07 -6.74
N LYS A 79 -22.08 -2.98 -7.64
CA LYS A 79 -22.61 -3.05 -9.00
C LYS A 79 -22.79 -4.51 -9.41
N ASP A 80 -23.86 -4.82 -10.13
CA ASP A 80 -24.15 -6.18 -10.61
C ASP A 80 -24.18 -7.22 -9.46
N LYS A 81 -24.73 -6.82 -8.30
CA LYS A 81 -24.83 -7.62 -7.06
C LYS A 81 -23.48 -8.00 -6.43
N MET A 82 -22.39 -7.29 -6.73
CA MET A 82 -21.07 -7.53 -6.16
C MET A 82 -20.29 -6.23 -5.91
N TYR A 83 -19.36 -6.26 -4.95
CA TYR A 83 -18.40 -5.17 -4.78
C TYR A 83 -17.31 -5.25 -5.84
N GLN A 84 -17.16 -4.18 -6.61
CA GLN A 84 -16.15 -4.06 -7.67
C GLN A 84 -15.19 -2.92 -7.31
N ALA A 85 -13.89 -3.16 -7.46
CA ALA A 85 -12.88 -2.13 -7.19
C ALA A 85 -13.05 -0.98 -8.18
N LYS A 86 -13.29 0.22 -7.66
CA LYS A 86 -13.50 1.45 -8.44
C LYS A 86 -12.22 2.27 -8.55
N LYS A 87 -11.51 2.44 -7.44
CA LYS A 87 -10.25 3.18 -7.38
C LYS A 87 -9.27 2.43 -6.48
N ILE A 88 -8.01 2.38 -6.91
CA ILE A 88 -6.90 1.87 -6.11
C ILE A 88 -5.83 2.96 -6.09
N GLU A 89 -5.43 3.38 -4.91
CA GLU A 89 -4.36 4.37 -4.77
C GLU A 89 -3.45 4.07 -3.58
N PHE A 90 -2.17 4.42 -3.71
CA PHE A 90 -1.24 4.40 -2.60
C PHE A 90 -1.13 5.81 -2.02
N LYS A 91 -1.37 5.93 -0.71
CA LYS A 91 -1.13 7.15 0.07
C LYS A 91 0.09 6.91 0.95
N SER A 92 1.18 7.64 0.68
CA SER A 92 2.36 7.65 1.55
C SER A 92 2.08 8.43 2.82
N GLU A 93 2.75 8.05 3.90
CA GLU A 93 2.82 8.85 5.14
C GLU A 93 3.78 10.05 5.01
#